data_AF-A0A848SBQ3-F1
#
_entry.id   AF-A0A848SBQ3-F1
#
_cell.length_a   1.000
_cell.length_b   1.000
_cell.length_c   1.000
_cell.angle_alpha   90.00
_cell.angle_beta   90.00
_cell.angle_gamma   90.00
#
_symmetry.space_group_name_H-M   'P 1'
#
loop_
_entity.id
_entity.type
_entity.pdbx_description
1 polymer ?
#
loop_
_entity_poly.entity_id
_entity_poly.type
_entity_poly.pdbx_seq_one_letter_code
_entity_poly.pdbx_strand_id
1 'polypeptide(L)' 'MALKALGWVLTDDARAERLLALTGLTPDILRERLTDPVVLAAVLDFLANHEPDLMLAADALGVEPQVLLDAREHLVR' A
#
# COMPACT_ATOMS: atom_id res chain seq x y z
N MET A 1 3.31 -2.77 -8.98
CA MET A 1 3.82 -1.81 -7.99
C MET A 1 3.12 -1.94 -6.65
N ALA A 2 1.79 -1.90 -6.61
CA ALA A 2 1.02 -2.05 -5.37
C ALA A 2 1.41 -3.25 -4.49
N LEU A 3 1.63 -4.44 -5.06
CA LEU A 3 2.06 -5.60 -4.27
C LEU A 3 3.43 -5.42 -3.60
N LYS A 4 4.37 -4.71 -4.25
CA LYS A 4 5.67 -4.39 -3.64
C LYS A 4 5.51 -3.39 -2.49
N ALA A 5 4.63 -2.40 -2.68
CA ALA A 5 4.28 -1.44 -1.64
C ALA A 5 3.63 -2.12 -0.43
N LEU A 6 2.69 -3.06 -0.65
CA LEU A 6 2.14 -3.90 0.41
C LEU A 6 3.24 -4.68 1.12
N GLY A 7 4.15 -5.32 0.38
CA GLY A 7 5.30 -6.00 0.96
C GLY A 7 6.11 -5.09 1.89
N TRP A 8 6.40 -3.85 1.48
CA TRP A 8 7.11 -2.87 2.30
C TRP A 8 6.32 -2.40 3.54
N VAL A 9 5.00 -2.27 3.44
CA VAL A 9 4.16 -1.97 4.61
C VAL A 9 4.22 -3.10 5.62
N LEU A 10 4.19 -4.35 5.16
CA LEU A 10 4.19 -5.54 6.01
C LEU A 10 5.55 -5.92 6.62
N THR A 11 6.64 -5.21 6.30
CA THR A 11 7.95 -5.43 6.95
C THR A 11 8.06 -4.76 8.33
N ASP A 12 7.06 -3.98 8.72
CA ASP A 12 7.05 -3.22 9.98
C ASP A 12 5.67 -3.34 10.63
N ASP A 13 5.65 -3.84 11.85
CA ASP A 13 4.40 -4.15 12.56
C ASP A 13 3.57 -2.88 12.80
N ALA A 14 4.19 -1.73 13.08
CA ALA A 14 3.45 -0.49 13.30
C ALA A 14 2.81 0.05 12.02
N ARG A 15 3.47 -0.09 10.87
CA ARG A 15 2.86 0.24 9.57
C ARG A 15 1.73 -0.74 9.23
N ALA A 16 1.92 -2.03 9.46
CA ALA A 16 0.91 -3.04 9.21
C ALA A 16 -0.34 -2.84 10.08
N GLU A 17 -0.17 -2.64 11.39
CA GLU A 17 -1.28 -2.37 12.32
C GLU A 17 -2.07 -1.13 11.92
N ARG A 18 -1.37 -0.04 11.54
CA ARG A 18 -2.04 1.19 11.11
C ARG A 18 -2.76 1.03 9.76
N LEU A 19 -2.19 0.29 8.81
CA LEU A 19 -2.88 -0.05 7.55
C LEU A 19 -4.22 -0.72 7.85
N LEU A 20 -4.22 -1.77 8.67
CA LEU A 20 -5.43 -2.52 9.01
C LEU A 20 -6.45 -1.63 9.75
N ALA A 21 -5.99 -0.84 10.72
CA ALA A 21 -6.85 0.06 11.49
C ALA A 21 -7.51 1.15 10.64
N LEU A 22 -6.82 1.70 9.64
CA LEU A 22 -7.32 2.80 8.81
C LEU A 22 -8.13 2.33 7.60
N THR A 23 -7.83 1.16 7.05
CA THR A 23 -8.51 0.64 5.85
C THR A 23 -9.65 -0.33 6.17
N GLY A 24 -9.71 -0.84 7.41
CA GLY A 24 -10.66 -1.89 7.81
C GLY A 24 -10.33 -3.27 7.23
N LEU A 25 -9.18 -3.41 6.56
CA LEU A 25 -8.68 -4.70 6.12
C LEU A 25 -8.31 -5.58 7.33
N THR A 26 -8.34 -6.89 7.12
CA THR A 26 -7.87 -7.87 8.12
C THR A 26 -6.76 -8.73 7.50
N PRO A 27 -5.94 -9.39 8.33
CA PRO A 27 -4.93 -10.33 7.82
C PRO A 27 -5.52 -11.43 6.93
N ASP A 28 -6.74 -11.89 7.23
CA ASP A 28 -7.40 -12.93 6.45
C ASP A 28 -7.88 -12.39 5.09
N ILE A 29 -8.48 -11.20 5.06
CA ILE A 29 -8.84 -10.52 3.80
C ILE A 29 -7.59 -10.31 2.94
N LEU A 30 -6.48 -9.87 3.54
CA LEU A 30 -5.22 -9.71 2.81
C LEU A 30 -4.80 -11.03 2.16
N ARG A 31 -4.73 -12.13 2.92
CA ARG A 31 -4.31 -13.44 2.38
C ARG A 31 -5.21 -13.92 1.25
N GLU A 32 -6.53 -13.75 1.38
CA GLU A 32 -7.50 -14.21 0.39
C GLU A 32 -7.57 -13.31 -0.86
N ARG A 33 -7.27 -12.02 -0.72
CA ARG A 33 -7.48 -10.99 -1.74
C ARG A 33 -6.21 -10.22 -2.09
N LEU A 34 -5.05 -10.87 -1.93
CA LEU A 34 -3.71 -10.30 -2.16
C LEU A 34 -3.51 -9.66 -3.54
N THR A 35 -4.24 -10.14 -4.55
CA THR A 35 -4.17 -9.63 -5.94
C THR A 35 -5.44 -8.87 -6.36
N ASP A 36 -6.36 -8.62 -5.44
CA ASP A 36 -7.57 -7.86 -5.71
C ASP A 36 -7.22 -6.38 -5.94
N PRO A 37 -7.60 -5.78 -7.08
CA PRO A 37 -7.33 -4.37 -7.35
C PRO A 37 -7.85 -3.43 -6.27
N VAL A 38 -8.98 -3.73 -5.63
CA VAL A 38 -9.56 -2.90 -4.56
C VAL A 38 -8.68 -2.91 -3.31
N VAL A 39 -8.18 -4.08 -2.92
CA VAL A 39 -7.26 -4.22 -1.77
C VAL A 39 -5.93 -3.52 -2.06
N LEU A 40 -5.39 -3.73 -3.26
CA LEU A 40 -4.14 -3.12 -3.68
C LEU A 40 -4.24 -1.60 -3.80
N ALA A 41 -5.39 -1.06 -4.24
CA ALA A 41 -5.65 0.36 -4.26
C ALA A 41 -5.71 0.94 -2.84
N ALA A 42 -6.38 0.27 -1.89
CA ALA A 42 -6.47 0.71 -0.50
C ALA A 42 -5.08 0.81 0.18
N VAL A 43 -4.14 -0.07 -0.17
CA VAL A 43 -2.75 0.02 0.31
C VAL A 43 -2.05 1.27 -0.22
N LEU A 44 -2.25 1.59 -1.51
CA LEU A 44 -1.66 2.78 -2.10
C LEU A 44 -2.33 4.07 -1.60
N ASP A 45 -3.64 4.06 -1.35
CA ASP A 45 -4.37 5.13 -0.67
C ASP A 45 -3.83 5.37 0.74
N PHE A 46 -3.55 4.30 1.49
CA PHE A 46 -2.94 4.40 2.82
C PHE A 46 -1.60 5.14 2.78
N LEU A 47 -0.72 4.81 1.82
CA LEU A 47 0.55 5.51 1.64
C LEU A 47 0.34 6.95 1.18
N ALA A 48 -0.53 7.18 0.20
CA ALA A 48 -0.79 8.51 -0.34
C ALA A 48 -1.36 9.49 0.71
N ASN A 49 -2.09 8.96 1.70
CA ASN A 49 -2.62 9.75 2.82
C ASN A 49 -1.59 10.03 3.94
N HIS A 50 -0.34 9.54 3.81
CA HIS A 50 0.74 9.81 4.74
C HIS A 50 2.06 10.05 4.01
N GLU A 51 2.34 11.31 3.69
CA GLU A 51 3.52 11.74 2.92
C GLU A 51 4.86 11.15 3.42
N PRO A 52 5.16 11.08 4.74
CA PRO A 52 6.40 10.46 5.20
C PRO A 52 6.55 9.00 4.77
N ASP A 53 5.49 8.19 4.88
CA ASP A 53 5.53 6.79 4.44
C ASP A 53 5.60 6.67 2.93
N LEU A 54 4.89 7.55 2.20
CA LEU A 54 4.94 7.55 0.74
C LEU A 54 6.39 7.77 0.27
N MET A 55 7.09 8.75 0.85
CA MET A 55 8.48 9.05 0.54
C MET A 55 9.41 7.88 0.91
N LEU A 56 9.24 7.30 2.09
CA LEU A 56 10.05 6.15 2.55
C LEU A 56 9.81 4.89 1.72
N ALA A 57 8.57 4.62 1.34
CA ALA A 57 8.22 3.49 0.49
C ALA A 57 8.81 3.67 -0.92
N ALA A 58 8.72 4.88 -1.48
CA ALA A 58 9.28 5.20 -2.79
C ALA A 58 10.81 5.00 -2.80
N ASP A 59 11.50 5.53 -1.78
CA ASP A 59 12.94 5.36 -1.59
C ASP A 59 13.33 3.88 -1.47
N ALA A 60 12.66 3.14 -0.58
CA ALA A 60 12.94 1.71 -0.38
C ALA A 60 12.67 0.85 -1.62
N LEU A 61 11.74 1.27 -2.48
CA LEU A 61 11.41 0.58 -3.73
C LEU A 61 12.24 1.07 -4.93
N GLY A 62 13.06 2.10 -4.74
CA GLY A 62 13.91 2.69 -5.79
C GLY A 62 13.11 3.36 -6.91
N VAL A 63 11.98 3.98 -6.59
CA VAL A 63 11.09 4.66 -7.54
C VAL A 63 10.74 6.06 -7.06
N GLU A 64 10.25 6.91 -7.96
CA GLU A 64 9.67 8.19 -7.55
C GLU A 64 8.30 7.98 -6.87
N PRO A 65 7.91 8.82 -5.90
CA PRO A 65 6.60 8.75 -5.25
C PRO A 65 5.43 8.74 -6.24
N GLN A 66 5.56 9.47 -7.35
CA GLN A 66 4.56 9.53 -8.41
C GLN A 66 4.26 8.15 -9.02
N VAL A 67 5.23 7.25 -9.08
CA VAL A 67 5.03 5.88 -9.59
C VAL A 67 4.04 5.08 -8.73
N LEU A 68 4.03 5.33 -7.41
CA LEU A 68 3.07 4.70 -6.49
C LEU A 68 1.66 5.29 -6.68
N LEU A 69 1.57 6.61 -6.86
CA LEU A 69 0.30 7.30 -7.14
C LEU A 69 -0.28 6.89 -8.50
N ASP A 70 0.55 6.81 -9.54
CA ASP A 70 0.10 6.36 -10.86
C ASP A 70 -0.35 4.90 -10.81
N ALA A 71 0.35 4.04 -10.05
CA ALA A 71 -0.05 2.65 -9.88
C ALA A 71 -1.44 2.52 -9.24
N ARG A 72 -1.82 3.45 -8.37
CA ARG A 72 -3.17 3.51 -7.79
C ARG A 72 -4.18 3.83 -8.87
N GLU A 73 -3.96 4.87 -9.67
CA GLU A 73 -4.87 5.26 -10.76
C GLU A 73 -5.12 4.12 -11.77
N HIS A 74 -4.11 3.30 -12.05
CA HIS A 74 -4.27 2.13 -12.93
C HIS A 74 -5.12 1.01 -12.35
N LEU A 75 -5.29 0.91 -11.03
CA LEU A 75 -6.11 -0.12 -10.38
C LEU A 75 -7.59 0.24 -10.33
N VAL A 76 -7.93 1.53 -10.39
CA VAL A 76 -9.30 2.03 -10.26
C VAL A 76 -9.97 2.32 -11.61
N ARG A 77 -9.26 2.07 -12.71
CA ARG A 77 -9.72 2.28 -14.08
C ARG A 77 -10.37 1.02 -14.66
#